data_AF-A0A0B5QKR4-F1
#
_entry.id   AF-A0A0B5QKR4-F1
#
_cell.length_a   1.000
_cell.length_b   1.000
_cell.length_c   1.000
_cell.angle_alpha   90.00
_cell.angle_beta   90.00
_cell.angle_gamma   90.00
#
_symmetry.space_group_name_H-M   'P 1'
#
loop_
_entity.id
_entity.type
_entity.pdbx_description
1 polymer ?
#
loop_
_entity_poly.entity_id
_entity_poly.type
_entity_poly.pdbx_seq_one_letter_code
_entity_poly.pdbx_strand_id
1 'polypeptide(L)'
;MDNLLIKSVEFFGDSLVAVKDESTGKIFTGVSYICNGIGLTKGQKDRQVINIQSDLVLNKGCLKFEAGVIDPNNEVLGIDLDFLPLWLAKISITPKMQEEQPEVAEKLINYQLRAKDVLAKAFIKPISKELQAILMIDEKTVELDNRMTKIENNTTIDYSQQQELNDLANKKVVAILGGKDTAAYRELAKKAFRSFWHDYKNKLNVNSYRNTLIKDFEAAKQAIINWKPNRELELMIKGCNSPS
;
A
#
# COMPACT_ATOMS: atom_id res chain seq x y z
N MET A 1 -11.94 -32.96 6.19
CA MET A 1 -11.56 -31.67 6.81
C MET A 1 -10.52 -32.04 7.83
N ASP A 2 -9.25 -32.05 7.42
CA ASP A 2 -8.28 -32.91 8.11
C ASP A 2 -7.33 -32.11 9.01
N ASN A 3 -7.45 -30.78 9.02
CA ASN A 3 -6.63 -29.90 9.85
C ASN A 3 -7.45 -28.73 10.43
N LEU A 4 -8.10 -28.99 11.57
CA LEU A 4 -8.94 -28.04 12.29
C LEU A 4 -8.25 -27.57 13.57
N LEU A 5 -8.09 -26.26 13.72
CA LEU A 5 -7.62 -25.63 14.95
C LEU A 5 -8.81 -25.18 15.78
N ILE A 6 -8.99 -25.77 16.95
CA ILE A 6 -10.10 -25.47 17.86
C ILE A 6 -9.59 -24.58 19.00
N LYS A 7 -10.32 -23.51 19.32
CA LYS A 7 -10.04 -22.63 20.46
C LYS A 7 -11.30 -22.32 21.24
N SER A 8 -11.18 -22.39 22.55
CA SER A 8 -12.16 -21.86 23.49
C SER A 8 -11.88 -20.37 23.70
N VAL A 9 -12.92 -19.54 23.61
CA VAL A 9 -12.83 -18.09 23.75
C VAL A 9 -13.83 -17.64 24.81
N GLU A 10 -13.32 -17.05 25.88
CA GLU A 10 -14.17 -16.46 26.92
C GLU A 10 -14.78 -15.14 26.41
N PHE A 11 -16.10 -15.02 26.52
CA PHE A 11 -16.84 -13.86 26.04
C PHE A 11 -18.04 -13.59 26.94
N PHE A 12 -17.99 -12.49 27.69
CA PHE A 12 -19.04 -12.08 28.64
C PHE A 12 -19.43 -13.16 29.67
N GLY A 13 -18.44 -13.89 30.18
CA GLY A 13 -18.63 -14.97 31.16
C GLY A 13 -19.08 -16.30 30.54
N ASP A 14 -19.30 -16.34 29.23
CA ASP A 14 -19.61 -17.56 28.48
C ASP A 14 -18.36 -18.10 27.78
N SER A 15 -18.29 -19.41 27.60
CA SER A 15 -17.22 -20.05 26.84
C SER A 15 -17.71 -20.41 25.44
N LEU A 16 -17.25 -19.64 24.44
CA LEU A 16 -17.54 -19.89 23.04
C LEU A 16 -16.47 -20.78 22.42
N VAL A 17 -16.88 -21.55 21.42
CA VAL A 17 -15.96 -22.41 20.66
C VAL A 17 -15.82 -21.84 19.25
N ALA A 18 -14.58 -21.65 18.83
CA ALA A 18 -14.25 -21.29 17.46
C ALA A 18 -13.34 -22.35 16.84
N VAL A 19 -13.59 -22.66 15.56
CA VAL A 19 -12.88 -23.68 14.80
C VAL A 19 -12.34 -23.04 13.54
N LYS A 20 -11.03 -23.03 13.35
CA LYS A 20 -10.37 -22.58 12.14
C LYS A 20 -10.02 -23.78 11.28
N ASP A 21 -10.49 -23.78 10.04
CA ASP A 21 -9.99 -24.69 9.00
C ASP A 21 -8.69 -24.13 8.44
N GLU A 22 -7.57 -24.83 8.66
CA GLU A 22 -6.26 -24.38 8.18
C GLU A 22 -6.13 -24.40 6.66
N SER A 23 -6.92 -25.24 5.97
CA SER A 23 -6.85 -25.36 4.51
C SER A 23 -7.50 -24.19 3.79
N THR A 24 -8.63 -23.70 4.32
CA THR A 24 -9.39 -22.58 3.73
C THR A 24 -9.13 -21.25 4.43
N GLY A 25 -8.55 -21.27 5.63
CA GLY A 25 -8.36 -20.10 6.49
C GLY A 25 -9.65 -19.61 7.16
N LYS A 26 -10.80 -20.24 6.87
CA LYS A 26 -12.11 -19.86 7.40
C LYS A 26 -12.24 -20.24 8.86
N ILE A 27 -12.99 -19.42 9.59
CA ILE A 27 -13.24 -19.62 11.02
C ILE A 27 -14.75 -19.78 11.22
N PHE A 28 -15.14 -20.82 11.95
CA PHE A 28 -16.52 -21.17 12.26
C PHE A 28 -16.76 -21.11 13.76
N THR A 29 -18.00 -20.86 14.17
CA THR A 29 -18.45 -21.03 15.56
C THR A 29 -19.77 -21.79 15.62
N GLY A 30 -20.01 -22.51 16.72
CA GLY A 30 -21.23 -23.30 16.89
C GLY A 30 -22.44 -22.41 17.16
N VAL A 31 -23.48 -22.52 16.33
CA VAL A 31 -24.76 -21.80 16.51
C VAL A 31 -25.36 -22.10 17.89
N SER A 32 -25.26 -23.36 18.34
CA SER A 32 -25.74 -23.77 19.66
C SER A 32 -25.03 -23.04 20.81
N TYR A 33 -23.71 -22.90 20.73
CA TYR A 33 -22.89 -22.23 21.75
C TYR A 33 -23.23 -20.75 21.83
N ILE A 34 -23.38 -20.09 20.67
CA ILE A 34 -23.79 -18.69 20.60
C ILE A 34 -25.18 -18.49 21.22
N CYS A 35 -26.16 -19.31 20.84
CA CYS A 35 -27.52 -19.22 21.41
C CYS A 35 -27.54 -19.45 22.92
N ASN A 36 -26.78 -20.43 23.42
CA ASN A 36 -26.69 -20.71 24.85
C ASN A 36 -26.03 -19.55 25.61
N GLY A 37 -24.96 -18.97 25.07
CA GLY A 37 -24.27 -17.83 25.69
C GLY A 37 -25.15 -16.57 25.75
N ILE A 38 -25.95 -16.31 24.71
CA ILE A 38 -26.95 -15.22 24.73
C ILE A 38 -28.02 -15.47 25.82
N GLY A 39 -28.33 -16.72 26.14
CA GLY A 39 -29.38 -17.12 27.07
C GLY A 39 -30.68 -17.55 26.39
N LEU A 40 -30.63 -17.95 25.12
CA LEU A 40 -31.80 -18.46 24.40
C LEU A 40 -32.16 -19.87 24.86
N THR A 41 -33.46 -20.15 24.94
CA THR A 41 -33.99 -21.47 25.28
C THR A 41 -33.69 -22.50 24.17
N LYS A 42 -33.79 -23.79 24.51
CA LYS A 42 -33.60 -24.88 23.54
C LYS A 42 -34.50 -24.73 22.30
N GLY A 43 -35.78 -24.41 22.48
CA GLY A 43 -36.71 -24.22 21.37
C GLY A 43 -36.36 -23.01 20.49
N GLN A 44 -35.89 -21.90 21.09
CA GLN A 44 -35.41 -20.74 20.33
C GLN A 44 -34.16 -21.07 19.52
N LYS A 45 -33.20 -21.78 20.12
CA LYS A 45 -31.99 -22.27 19.45
C LYS A 45 -32.33 -23.18 18.26
N ASP A 46 -33.20 -24.17 18.47
CA ASP A 46 -33.59 -25.12 17.41
C ASP A 46 -34.26 -24.39 16.23
N ARG A 47 -35.06 -23.35 16.52
CA ARG A 47 -35.61 -22.45 15.50
C ARG A 47 -34.53 -21.66 14.77
N GLN A 48 -33.51 -21.14 15.46
CA GLN A 48 -32.40 -20.44 14.80
C GLN A 48 -31.64 -21.35 13.84
N VAL A 49 -31.36 -22.61 14.22
CA VAL A 49 -30.73 -23.60 13.35
C VAL A 49 -31.53 -23.81 12.07
N ILE A 50 -32.85 -23.99 12.18
CA ILE A 50 -33.75 -24.15 11.03
C ILE A 50 -33.76 -22.89 10.15
N ASN A 51 -33.85 -21.71 10.77
CA ASN A 51 -33.88 -20.43 10.04
C ASN A 51 -32.60 -20.22 9.23
N ILE A 52 -31.43 -20.50 9.83
CA ILE A 52 -30.13 -20.38 9.16
C ILE A 52 -30.04 -21.34 7.96
N GLN A 53 -30.46 -22.59 8.13
CA GLN A 53 -30.39 -23.61 7.08
C GLN A 53 -31.37 -23.36 5.93
N SER A 54 -32.53 -22.78 6.22
CA SER A 54 -33.54 -22.43 5.21
C SER A 54 -33.26 -21.11 4.50
N ASP A 55 -32.37 -20.28 5.03
CA ASP A 55 -32.01 -18.99 4.45
C ASP A 55 -31.04 -19.13 3.25
N LEU A 56 -31.37 -18.46 2.14
CA LEU A 56 -30.61 -18.53 0.88
C LEU A 56 -29.16 -18.04 0.98
N VAL A 57 -28.88 -17.13 1.92
CA VAL A 57 -27.56 -16.53 2.11
C VAL A 57 -26.82 -17.22 3.24
N LEU A 58 -27.44 -17.36 4.41
CA LEU A 58 -26.77 -17.91 5.60
C LEU A 58 -26.38 -19.38 5.41
N ASN A 59 -27.20 -20.18 4.73
CA ASN A 59 -26.89 -21.59 4.48
C ASN A 59 -25.59 -21.79 3.69
N LYS A 60 -25.18 -20.81 2.87
CA LYS A 60 -23.90 -20.86 2.14
C LYS A 60 -22.67 -20.73 3.05
N GLY A 61 -22.84 -20.16 4.24
CA GLY A 61 -21.80 -20.00 5.25
C GLY A 61 -21.85 -21.03 6.37
N CYS A 62 -22.64 -22.11 6.20
CA CYS A 62 -22.87 -23.08 7.26
C CYS A 62 -22.22 -24.44 6.95
N LEU A 63 -21.76 -25.09 8.01
CA LEU A 63 -21.17 -26.42 7.93
C LEU A 63 -21.57 -27.24 9.15
N LYS A 64 -21.86 -28.53 8.96
CA LYS A 64 -22.09 -29.44 10.08
C LYS A 64 -20.76 -30.02 10.55
N PHE A 65 -20.53 -29.94 11.85
CA PHE A 65 -19.39 -30.54 12.52
C PHE A 65 -19.85 -31.78 13.29
N GLU A 66 -19.09 -32.86 13.17
CA GLU A 66 -19.30 -34.10 13.90
C GLU A 66 -19.09 -33.93 15.41
N ALA A 67 -19.66 -34.85 16.19
CA ALA A 67 -19.40 -34.90 17.63
C ALA A 67 -17.89 -35.04 17.90
N GLY A 68 -17.40 -34.31 18.89
CA GLY A 68 -15.99 -34.23 19.25
C GLY A 68 -15.25 -33.00 18.71
N VAL A 69 -15.81 -32.26 17.73
CA VAL A 69 -15.16 -31.06 17.17
C VAL A 69 -15.54 -29.79 17.93
N ILE A 70 -16.85 -29.50 18.02
CA ILE A 70 -17.36 -28.32 18.72
C ILE A 70 -18.01 -28.74 20.03
N ASP A 71 -18.97 -29.67 19.96
CA ASP A 71 -19.58 -30.31 21.12
C ASP A 71 -19.03 -31.74 21.24
N PRO A 72 -18.65 -32.21 22.44
CA PRO A 72 -18.07 -33.54 22.62
C PRO A 72 -19.04 -34.69 22.30
N ASN A 73 -20.35 -34.46 22.42
CA ASN A 73 -21.36 -35.52 22.39
C ASN A 73 -22.35 -35.39 21.22
N ASN A 74 -22.47 -34.21 20.62
CA ASN A 74 -23.49 -33.91 19.62
C ASN A 74 -22.89 -33.29 18.35
N GLU A 75 -23.55 -33.50 17.22
CA GLU A 75 -23.28 -32.72 16.02
C GLU A 75 -23.70 -31.27 16.21
N VAL A 76 -22.93 -30.34 15.64
CA VAL A 76 -23.19 -28.89 15.77
C VAL A 76 -23.21 -28.24 14.40
N LEU A 77 -24.22 -27.40 14.15
CA LEU A 77 -24.20 -26.48 13.03
C LEU A 77 -23.22 -25.34 13.33
N GLY A 78 -22.12 -25.31 12.59
CA GLY A 78 -21.19 -24.18 12.58
C GLY A 78 -21.60 -23.14 11.56
N ILE A 79 -21.40 -21.87 11.92
CA ILE A 79 -21.54 -20.72 11.02
C ILE A 79 -20.19 -20.03 10.86
N ASP A 80 -19.83 -19.70 9.63
CA ASP A 80 -18.64 -18.92 9.28
C ASP A 80 -18.72 -17.52 9.91
N LEU A 81 -17.61 -17.04 10.48
CA LEU A 81 -17.54 -15.73 11.14
C LEU A 81 -17.93 -14.56 10.22
N ASP A 82 -17.80 -14.70 8.90
CA ASP A 82 -18.26 -13.66 7.98
C ASP A 82 -19.79 -13.58 7.88
N PHE A 83 -20.48 -14.67 8.17
CA PHE A 83 -21.95 -14.76 8.18
C PHE A 83 -22.55 -14.56 9.58
N LEU A 84 -21.72 -14.66 10.63
CA LEU A 84 -22.15 -14.49 12.02
C LEU A 84 -22.86 -13.14 12.30
N PRO A 85 -22.31 -11.96 11.91
CA PRO A 85 -23.00 -10.69 12.12
C PRO A 85 -24.33 -10.62 11.37
N LEU A 86 -24.37 -11.14 10.15
CA LEU A 86 -25.58 -11.16 9.32
C LEU A 86 -26.67 -12.02 9.98
N TRP A 87 -26.31 -13.17 10.54
CA TRP A 87 -27.25 -14.01 11.27
C TRP A 87 -27.73 -13.33 12.56
N LEU A 88 -26.81 -12.84 13.39
CA LEU A 88 -27.16 -12.22 14.67
C LEU A 88 -28.06 -11.00 14.49
N ALA A 89 -27.86 -10.20 13.44
CA ALA A 89 -28.71 -9.07 13.10
C ALA A 89 -30.17 -9.46 12.80
N LYS A 90 -30.42 -10.71 12.34
CA LYS A 90 -31.78 -11.23 12.12
C LYS A 90 -32.50 -11.63 13.41
N ILE A 91 -31.78 -11.71 14.53
CA ILE A 91 -32.39 -11.93 15.84
C ILE A 91 -32.83 -10.56 16.38
N SER A 92 -34.11 -10.23 16.18
CA SER A 92 -34.64 -8.94 16.61
C SER A 92 -34.77 -8.86 18.13
N ILE A 93 -34.23 -7.78 18.69
CA ILE A 93 -34.46 -7.41 20.09
C ILE A 93 -35.86 -6.80 20.16
N THR A 94 -36.77 -7.45 20.90
CA THR A 94 -38.16 -7.01 21.02
C THR A 94 -38.36 -6.19 22.30
N PRO A 95 -39.33 -5.25 22.35
CA PRO A 95 -39.63 -4.50 23.58
C PRO A 95 -39.91 -5.42 24.77
N LYS A 96 -40.67 -6.49 24.53
CA LYS A 96 -40.96 -7.52 25.54
C LYS A 96 -39.69 -8.18 26.10
N MET A 97 -38.71 -8.47 25.25
CA MET A 97 -37.43 -9.03 25.67
C MET A 97 -36.64 -8.05 26.54
N GLN A 98 -36.68 -6.76 26.21
CA GLN A 98 -35.99 -5.72 27.00
C GLN A 98 -36.64 -5.53 28.37
N GLU A 99 -37.96 -5.66 28.46
CA GLU A 99 -38.72 -5.55 29.70
C GLU A 99 -38.58 -6.79 30.59
N GLU A 100 -38.75 -7.99 30.03
CA GLU A 100 -38.79 -9.24 30.81
C GLU A 100 -37.40 -9.85 31.05
N GLN A 101 -36.47 -9.67 30.11
CA GLN A 101 -35.14 -10.30 30.12
C GLN A 101 -34.05 -9.32 29.62
N PRO A 102 -33.83 -8.20 30.32
CA PRO A 102 -32.89 -7.17 29.90
C PRO A 102 -31.46 -7.69 29.73
N GLU A 103 -31.03 -8.65 30.56
CA GLU A 103 -29.70 -9.27 30.47
C GLU A 103 -29.49 -10.01 29.13
N VAL A 104 -30.49 -10.76 28.68
CA VAL A 104 -30.45 -11.50 27.40
C VAL A 104 -30.41 -10.50 26.24
N ALA A 105 -31.14 -9.38 26.35
CA ALA A 105 -31.13 -8.33 25.34
C ALA A 105 -29.76 -7.65 25.25
N GLU A 106 -29.15 -7.30 26.40
CA GLU A 106 -27.81 -6.71 26.45
C GLU A 106 -26.73 -7.67 25.94
N LYS A 107 -26.80 -8.96 26.31
CA LYS A 107 -25.93 -9.98 25.75
C LYS A 107 -26.08 -10.06 24.24
N LEU A 108 -27.30 -10.14 23.70
CA LEU A 108 -27.53 -10.19 22.26
C LEU A 108 -26.90 -9.00 21.52
N ILE A 109 -27.02 -7.77 22.06
CA ILE A 109 -26.35 -6.58 21.51
C ILE A 109 -24.83 -6.78 21.48
N ASN A 110 -24.25 -7.22 22.59
CA ASN A 110 -22.81 -7.45 22.68
C ASN A 110 -22.32 -8.52 21.70
N TYR A 111 -23.08 -9.60 21.53
CA TYR A 111 -22.80 -10.64 20.55
C TYR A 111 -22.87 -10.08 19.12
N GLN A 112 -23.92 -9.31 18.79
CA GLN A 112 -24.08 -8.66 17.48
C GLN A 112 -22.89 -7.73 17.15
N LEU A 113 -22.39 -7.00 18.14
CA LEU A 113 -21.34 -5.99 17.94
C LEU A 113 -19.92 -6.56 17.97
N ARG A 114 -19.64 -7.57 18.82
CA ARG A 114 -18.25 -7.94 19.16
C ARG A 114 -17.90 -9.41 18.92
N ALA A 115 -18.88 -10.31 18.74
CA ALA A 115 -18.59 -11.74 18.68
C ALA A 115 -17.63 -12.10 17.53
N LYS A 116 -17.81 -11.50 16.35
CA LYS A 116 -16.92 -11.74 15.19
C LYS A 116 -15.46 -11.42 15.54
N ASP A 117 -15.20 -10.22 16.03
CA ASP A 117 -13.84 -9.76 16.29
C ASP A 117 -13.16 -10.54 17.41
N VAL A 118 -13.91 -10.86 18.48
CA VAL A 118 -13.39 -11.64 19.61
C VAL A 118 -13.02 -13.05 19.17
N LEU A 119 -13.89 -13.72 18.41
CA LEU A 119 -13.63 -15.07 17.92
C LEU A 119 -12.49 -15.07 16.88
N ALA A 120 -12.41 -14.07 16.00
CA ALA A 120 -11.32 -13.94 15.03
C ALA A 120 -9.97 -13.69 15.72
N LYS A 121 -9.95 -12.80 16.72
CA LYS A 121 -8.73 -12.45 17.49
C LYS A 121 -8.10 -13.66 18.17
N ALA A 122 -8.89 -14.68 18.53
CA ALA A 122 -8.36 -15.92 19.07
C ALA A 122 -7.35 -16.61 18.12
N PHE A 123 -7.45 -16.39 16.80
CA PHE A 123 -6.56 -17.00 15.79
C PHE A 123 -5.54 -16.03 15.21
N ILE A 124 -5.63 -14.74 15.52
CA ILE A 124 -4.61 -13.76 15.13
C ILE A 124 -3.41 -13.96 16.06
N LYS A 125 -2.29 -14.46 15.52
CA LYS A 125 -1.02 -14.39 16.24
C LYS A 125 -0.72 -12.91 16.46
N PRO A 126 -0.33 -12.47 17.67
CA PRO A 126 0.15 -11.11 17.85
C PRO A 126 1.26 -10.87 16.82
N ILE A 127 1.12 -9.80 16.04
CA ILE A 127 2.14 -9.35 15.10
C ILE A 127 3.43 -9.27 15.90
N SER A 128 4.43 -10.04 15.48
CA SER A 128 5.69 -10.10 16.21
C SER A 128 6.30 -8.69 16.26
N LYS A 129 7.04 -8.36 17.32
CA LYS A 129 7.64 -7.03 17.45
C LYS A 129 8.55 -6.70 16.26
N GLU A 130 9.15 -7.73 15.68
CA GLU A 130 9.96 -7.67 14.46
C GLU A 130 9.13 -7.21 13.26
N LEU A 131 7.93 -7.77 13.07
CA LEU A 131 7.06 -7.39 11.95
C LEU A 131 6.49 -5.97 12.13
N GLN A 132 6.18 -5.55 13.36
CA GLN A 132 5.80 -4.15 13.64
C GLN A 132 6.95 -3.18 13.33
N ALA A 133 8.17 -3.53 13.71
CA ALA A 133 9.35 -2.74 13.41
C ALA A 133 9.59 -2.63 11.89
N ILE A 134 9.41 -3.72 11.15
CA ILE A 134 9.51 -3.72 9.68
C ILE A 134 8.50 -2.77 9.05
N LEU A 135 7.22 -2.84 9.46
CA LEU A 135 6.17 -1.95 8.95
C LEU A 135 6.47 -0.46 9.24
N MET A 136 6.96 -0.15 10.44
CA MET A 136 7.36 1.23 10.79
C MET A 136 8.56 1.73 9.98
N ILE A 137 9.49 0.85 9.61
CA ILE A 137 10.63 1.21 8.76
C ILE A 137 10.14 1.51 7.34
N ASP A 138 9.24 0.67 6.81
CA ASP A 138 8.69 0.83 5.46
C ASP A 138 7.95 2.18 5.30
N GLU A 139 7.09 2.53 6.27
CA GLU A 139 6.41 3.83 6.29
C GLU A 139 7.40 5.01 6.31
N LYS A 140 8.45 4.92 7.13
CA LYS A 140 9.49 5.96 7.20
C LYS A 140 10.30 6.06 5.92
N THR A 141 10.56 4.95 5.23
CA THR A 141 11.27 4.98 3.95
C THR A 141 10.45 5.68 2.86
N VAL A 142 9.14 5.43 2.80
CA VAL A 142 8.23 6.14 1.88
C VAL A 142 8.20 7.64 2.18
N GLU A 143 8.15 8.03 3.46
CA GLU A 143 8.18 9.45 3.83
C GLU A 143 9.52 10.11 3.44
N LEU A 144 10.64 9.43 3.65
CA LEU A 144 11.97 9.92 3.27
C LEU A 144 12.09 10.09 1.75
N ASP A 145 11.63 9.13 0.94
CA ASP A 145 11.66 9.22 -0.51
C ASP A 145 10.84 10.40 -1.04
N ASN A 146 9.65 10.64 -0.45
CA ASN A 146 8.83 11.81 -0.80
C ASN A 146 9.54 13.13 -0.47
N ARG A 147 10.23 13.20 0.68
CA ARG A 147 11.02 14.38 1.07
C ARG A 147 12.22 14.58 0.16
N MET A 148 12.92 13.51 -0.21
CA MET A 148 14.07 13.54 -1.12
C MET A 148 13.63 14.03 -2.50
N THR A 149 12.55 13.45 -3.04
CA THR A 149 11.93 13.90 -4.30
C THR A 149 11.59 15.40 -4.25
N LYS A 150 11.03 15.89 -3.14
CA LYS A 150 10.72 17.33 -2.99
C LYS A 150 11.98 18.19 -2.95
N ILE A 151 13.05 17.73 -2.32
CA ILE A 151 14.33 18.44 -2.29
C ILE A 151 14.93 18.49 -3.69
N GLU A 152 15.04 17.36 -4.39
CA GLU A 152 15.63 17.30 -5.74
C GLU A 152 14.85 18.13 -6.78
N ASN A 153 13.53 18.22 -6.63
CA ASN A 153 12.67 19.03 -7.50
C ASN A 153 12.76 20.54 -7.24
N ASN A 154 13.26 20.97 -6.08
CA ASN A 154 13.25 22.39 -5.68
C ASN A 154 14.64 22.96 -5.40
N THR A 155 15.67 22.13 -5.32
CA THR A 155 17.05 22.54 -5.06
C THR A 155 17.86 22.54 -6.35
N THR A 156 18.60 23.63 -6.56
CA THR A 156 19.54 23.77 -7.67
C THR A 156 20.82 23.01 -7.39
N ILE A 157 21.51 22.58 -8.43
CA ILE A 157 22.81 21.93 -8.37
C ILE A 157 23.82 22.76 -7.54
N ASP A 158 24.70 22.05 -6.83
CA ASP A 158 25.73 22.68 -6.02
C ASP A 158 26.89 23.25 -6.86
N TYR A 159 27.89 23.85 -6.21
CA TYR A 159 29.03 24.45 -6.89
C TYR A 159 29.88 23.42 -7.66
N SER A 160 30.07 22.22 -7.13
CA SER A 160 30.88 21.18 -7.78
C SER A 160 30.21 20.69 -9.06
N GLN A 161 28.90 20.45 -9.00
CA GLN A 161 28.07 20.10 -10.14
C GLN A 161 28.03 21.22 -11.19
N GLN A 162 27.98 22.49 -10.77
CA GLN A 162 28.08 23.64 -11.68
C GLN A 162 29.41 23.68 -12.43
N GLN A 163 30.52 23.41 -11.74
CA GLN A 163 31.84 23.31 -12.38
C GLN A 163 31.87 22.17 -13.39
N GLU A 164 31.32 21.00 -13.04
CA GLU A 164 31.28 19.84 -13.93
C GLU A 164 30.53 20.14 -15.23
N LEU A 165 29.35 20.78 -15.17
CA LEU A 165 28.61 21.18 -16.36
C LEU A 165 29.38 22.20 -17.21
N ASN A 166 30.02 23.18 -16.56
CA ASN A 166 30.77 24.21 -17.26
C ASN A 166 32.00 23.64 -17.98
N ASP A 167 32.72 22.70 -17.34
CA ASP A 167 33.87 22.04 -17.93
C ASP A 167 33.45 21.13 -19.10
N LEU A 168 32.33 20.42 -18.97
CA LEU A 168 31.77 19.61 -20.03
C LEU A 168 31.35 20.49 -21.23
N ALA A 169 30.70 21.62 -20.97
CA ALA A 169 30.34 22.61 -21.98
C ALA A 169 31.56 23.15 -22.72
N ASN A 170 32.61 23.54 -21.98
CA ASN A 170 33.86 24.03 -22.56
C ASN A 170 34.50 22.98 -23.47
N LYS A 171 34.64 21.74 -23.00
CA LYS A 171 35.17 20.63 -23.81
C LYS A 171 34.36 20.43 -25.08
N LYS A 172 33.03 20.43 -24.97
CA LYS A 172 32.13 20.20 -26.10
C LYS A 172 32.23 21.31 -27.16
N VAL A 173 32.15 22.57 -26.76
CA VAL A 173 32.17 23.71 -27.70
C VAL A 173 33.54 23.83 -28.37
N VAL A 174 34.64 23.66 -27.62
CA VAL A 174 36.00 23.68 -28.17
C VAL A 174 36.20 22.55 -29.19
N ALA A 175 35.70 21.34 -28.89
CA ALA A 175 35.78 20.21 -29.83
C ALA A 175 35.02 20.49 -31.13
N ILE A 176 33.85 21.13 -31.06
CA ILE A 176 33.06 21.51 -32.26
C ILE A 176 33.79 22.56 -33.11
N LEU A 177 34.52 23.48 -32.48
CA LEU A 177 35.32 24.49 -33.18
C LEU A 177 36.61 23.90 -33.79
N GLY A 178 36.99 22.67 -33.43
CA GLY A 178 38.20 21.99 -33.91
C GLY A 178 39.43 22.19 -33.02
N GLY A 179 39.29 22.75 -31.82
CA GLY A 179 40.39 23.02 -30.90
C GLY A 179 40.72 24.52 -30.74
N LYS A 180 41.51 24.87 -29.72
CA LYS A 180 41.79 26.26 -29.33
C LYS A 180 42.66 27.03 -30.32
N ASP A 181 43.50 26.33 -31.10
CA ASP A 181 44.45 26.94 -32.03
C ASP A 181 43.85 27.19 -33.42
N THR A 182 42.58 26.82 -33.63
CA THR A 182 41.89 26.95 -34.91
C THR A 182 41.46 28.39 -35.20
N ALA A 183 41.30 28.72 -36.48
CA ALA A 183 40.73 30.00 -36.90
C ALA A 183 39.26 30.13 -36.46
N ALA A 184 38.47 29.05 -36.52
CA ALA A 184 37.11 29.04 -36.01
C ALA A 184 37.04 29.35 -34.51
N TYR A 185 37.97 28.87 -33.69
CA TYR A 185 37.99 29.23 -32.27
C TYR A 185 38.28 30.72 -32.06
N ARG A 186 39.27 31.28 -32.74
CA ARG A 186 39.63 32.70 -32.60
C ARG A 186 38.49 33.65 -32.99
N GLU A 187 37.80 33.35 -34.08
CA GLU A 187 36.76 34.23 -34.63
C GLU A 187 35.35 33.95 -34.10
N LEU A 188 35.01 32.67 -33.85
CA LEU A 188 33.63 32.24 -33.58
C LEU A 188 33.38 31.77 -32.15
N ALA A 189 34.39 31.66 -31.27
CA ALA A 189 34.19 31.13 -29.91
C ALA A 189 33.08 31.87 -29.15
N LYS A 190 33.07 33.21 -29.17
CA LYS A 190 32.03 34.00 -28.50
C LYS A 190 30.63 33.67 -29.02
N LYS A 191 30.46 33.51 -30.33
CA LYS A 191 29.18 33.17 -30.97
C LYS A 191 28.77 31.74 -30.62
N ALA A 192 29.71 30.80 -30.64
CA ALA A 192 29.46 29.39 -30.34
C ALA A 192 29.06 29.17 -28.87
N PHE A 193 29.78 29.76 -27.91
CA PHE A 193 29.42 29.66 -26.49
C PHE A 193 28.07 30.33 -26.18
N ARG A 194 27.78 31.47 -26.82
CA ARG A 194 26.47 32.12 -26.66
C ARG A 194 25.33 31.26 -27.19
N SER A 195 25.49 30.66 -28.38
CA SER A 195 24.50 29.74 -28.96
C SER A 195 24.31 28.52 -28.06
N PHE A 196 25.40 27.89 -27.63
CA PHE A 196 25.36 26.73 -26.74
C PHE A 196 24.59 27.01 -25.46
N TRP A 197 24.92 28.10 -24.74
CA TRP A 197 24.25 28.42 -23.48
C TRP A 197 22.82 28.88 -23.68
N HIS A 198 22.47 29.44 -24.84
CA HIS A 198 21.08 29.71 -25.19
C HIS A 198 20.30 28.40 -25.38
N ASP A 199 20.82 27.47 -26.16
CA ASP A 199 20.17 26.18 -26.44
C ASP A 199 20.05 25.32 -25.18
N TYR A 200 21.10 25.29 -24.34
CA TYR A 200 21.08 24.64 -23.04
C TYR A 200 19.93 25.16 -22.17
N LYS A 201 19.87 26.49 -22.02
CA LYS A 201 18.85 27.15 -21.18
C LYS A 201 17.44 26.91 -21.69
N ASN A 202 17.25 26.95 -23.01
CA ASN A 202 15.96 26.67 -23.63
C ASN A 202 15.55 25.20 -23.40
N LYS A 203 16.47 24.25 -23.58
CA LYS A 203 16.18 22.82 -23.44
C LYS A 203 15.87 22.41 -22.00
N LEU A 204 16.57 22.99 -21.03
CA LEU A 204 16.39 22.70 -19.60
C LEU A 204 15.36 23.64 -18.95
N ASN A 205 14.83 24.62 -19.69
CA ASN A 205 13.92 25.65 -19.21
C ASN A 205 14.45 26.40 -17.97
N VAL A 206 15.72 26.81 -18.01
CA VAL A 206 16.40 27.54 -16.93
C VAL A 206 16.97 28.86 -17.41
N ASN A 207 16.98 29.88 -16.55
CA ASN A 207 17.56 31.19 -16.85
C ASN A 207 19.11 31.20 -16.79
N SER A 208 19.70 30.22 -16.12
CA SER A 208 21.14 30.01 -15.97
C SER A 208 21.43 28.53 -15.74
N TYR A 209 22.55 28.02 -16.24
CA TYR A 209 22.95 26.63 -15.96
C TYR A 209 23.18 26.37 -14.48
N ARG A 210 23.51 27.41 -13.70
CA ARG A 210 23.65 27.32 -12.25
C ARG A 210 22.33 27.04 -11.52
N ASN A 211 21.22 27.31 -12.19
CA ASN A 211 19.88 27.09 -11.66
C ASN A 211 19.27 25.77 -12.18
N THR A 212 20.08 24.88 -12.75
CA THR A 212 19.66 23.51 -13.07
C THR A 212 19.26 22.81 -11.78
N LEU A 213 18.13 22.11 -11.76
CA LEU A 213 17.69 21.35 -10.59
C LEU A 213 18.52 20.07 -10.45
N ILE A 214 18.69 19.58 -9.22
CA ILE A 214 19.46 18.35 -8.95
C ILE A 214 18.92 17.17 -9.75
N LYS A 215 17.58 17.00 -9.81
CA LYS A 215 16.94 15.94 -10.60
C LYS A 215 17.29 15.97 -12.10
N ASP A 216 17.62 17.15 -12.62
CA ASP A 216 17.87 17.38 -14.05
C ASP A 216 19.37 17.34 -14.37
N PHE A 217 20.23 17.06 -13.39
CA PHE A 217 21.67 17.11 -13.54
C PHE A 217 22.21 16.15 -14.62
N GLU A 218 21.74 14.90 -14.62
CA GLU A 218 22.14 13.93 -15.64
C GLU A 218 21.55 14.25 -17.02
N ALA A 219 20.31 14.75 -17.07
CA ALA A 219 19.69 15.22 -18.30
C ALA A 219 20.45 16.43 -18.89
N ALA A 220 20.94 17.33 -18.03
CA ALA A 220 21.80 18.45 -18.39
C ALA A 220 23.12 17.97 -19.00
N LYS A 221 23.82 17.00 -18.39
CA LYS A 221 25.04 16.41 -18.98
C LYS A 221 24.78 15.85 -20.38
N GLN A 222 23.68 15.11 -20.54
CA GLN A 222 23.29 14.56 -21.84
C GLN A 222 22.93 15.66 -22.86
N ALA A 223 22.31 16.75 -22.43
CA ALA A 223 22.05 17.90 -23.30
C ALA A 223 23.35 18.52 -23.84
N ILE A 224 24.37 18.64 -22.99
CA ILE A 224 25.68 19.16 -23.38
C ILE A 224 26.36 18.20 -24.36
N ILE A 225 26.46 16.91 -24.03
CA ILE A 225 27.13 15.89 -24.86
C ILE A 225 26.54 15.84 -26.27
N ASN A 226 25.21 15.94 -26.36
CA ASN A 226 24.48 15.80 -27.62
C ASN A 226 24.28 17.12 -28.38
N TRP A 227 24.73 18.25 -27.83
CA TRP A 227 24.57 19.54 -28.50
C TRP A 227 25.29 19.57 -29.85
N LYS A 228 24.62 20.19 -30.84
CA LYS A 228 25.16 20.50 -32.16
C LYS A 228 24.80 21.94 -32.51
N PRO A 229 25.71 22.70 -33.14
CA PRO A 229 25.41 24.06 -33.56
C PRO A 229 24.31 24.05 -34.63
N ASN A 230 23.59 25.16 -34.77
CA ASN A 230 22.66 25.34 -35.87
C ASN A 230 23.39 25.33 -37.22
N ARG A 231 22.65 25.16 -38.32
CA ARG A 231 23.22 25.00 -39.66
C ARG A 231 24.09 26.18 -40.07
N GLU A 232 23.70 27.40 -39.71
CA GLU A 232 24.47 28.62 -40.00
C GLU A 232 25.84 28.58 -39.32
N LEU A 233 25.87 28.35 -38.01
CA LEU A 233 27.11 28.29 -37.23
C LEU A 233 27.98 27.11 -37.68
N GLU A 234 27.38 25.97 -38.03
CA GLU A 234 28.11 24.82 -38.60
C GLU A 234 28.84 25.19 -39.90
N LEU A 235 28.17 25.90 -40.82
CA LEU A 235 28.76 26.34 -42.08
C LEU A 235 29.87 27.39 -41.85
N MET A 236 29.67 28.32 -40.92
CA MET A 236 30.69 29.31 -40.56
C MET A 236 31.96 28.64 -40.01
N ILE A 237 31.81 27.66 -39.12
CA ILE A 237 32.95 26.91 -38.56
C ILE A 237 33.72 26.19 -39.66
N LYS A 238 33.01 25.51 -40.57
CA LYS A 238 33.62 24.83 -41.72
C LYS A 238 34.36 25.81 -42.62
N GLY A 239 33.79 26.98 -42.90
CA GLY A 239 34.41 28.03 -43.70
C GLY A 239 35.69 28.57 -43.07
N CYS A 240 35.66 28.91 -41.77
CA CYS A 240 36.84 29.41 -41.04
C CYS A 240 37.99 28.41 -40.96
N ASN A 241 37.68 27.11 -40.88
CA ASN A 241 38.69 26.06 -40.77
C ASN A 241 39.09 25.45 -42.12
N SER A 242 38.50 25.88 -43.23
CA SER A 242 38.93 25.45 -44.57
C SER A 242 40.26 26.11 -44.92
N PRO A 243 41.24 25.36 -45.46
CA PRO A 243 42.49 25.97 -45.93
C PRO A 243 42.18 26.96 -47.07
N SER A 244 42.79 28.14 -47.00
CA SER A 244 42.81 29.12 -48.09
C SER A 244 43.67 28.62 -49.24
#